data_AF-A0A1H7UTW1-F1
#
_entry.id   AF-A0A1H7UTW1-F1
#
_cell.length_a   1.000
_cell.length_b   1.000
_cell.length_c   1.000
_cell.angle_alpha   90.00
_cell.angle_beta   90.00
_cell.angle_gamma   90.00
#
_symmetry.space_group_name_H-M   'P 1'
#
loop_
_entity.id
_entity.type
_entity.pdbx_description
1 polymer ?
#
loop_
_entity_poly.entity_id
_entity_poly.type
_entity_poly.pdbx_seq_one_letter_code
_entity_poly.pdbx_strand_id
1 'polypeptide(L)'
;MSKFISRLSIAALLALGTTVGAQEAEAPAETAPSTEQTEQAEQETGNALAQGLDTGREVQEDGSYIKESFDDWQLKCFRNQTEDTPELCQMYQLLTESEGNPVAEFSLYKLGNAGNVVAGATLAVPLGTLLSEEVKLSVDGGKAKSYAYSFCTMGGCFARIGLTQPEVDALKRGVKATIQIVPAQAPDQTVRIDASLAGFTAAYDAASELSN
;
A
#
# COMPACT_ATOMS: atom_id res chain seq x y z
N MET A 1 -18.98 -38.49 1.56
CA MET A 1 -19.40 -39.36 0.43
C MET A 1 -19.49 -38.44 -0.78
N SER A 2 -18.57 -38.41 -1.75
CA SER A 2 -18.15 -39.48 -2.65
C SER A 2 -16.70 -39.27 -3.13
N LYS A 3 -16.03 -40.37 -3.46
CA LYS A 3 -14.66 -40.50 -4.00
C LYS A 3 -14.71 -40.58 -5.54
N PHE A 4 -13.63 -40.23 -6.25
CA PHE A 4 -12.75 -41.16 -7.02
C PHE A 4 -12.09 -40.62 -8.33
N ILE A 5 -10.79 -40.99 -8.50
CA ILE A 5 -10.08 -41.52 -9.73
C ILE A 5 -9.75 -40.51 -10.85
N SER A 6 -8.62 -40.49 -11.62
CA SER A 6 -7.36 -41.24 -11.90
C SER A 6 -6.46 -40.25 -12.71
N ARG A 7 -5.13 -40.11 -12.56
CA ARG A 7 -3.95 -40.91 -13.01
C ARG A 7 -3.64 -41.01 -14.54
N LEU A 8 -2.32 -40.94 -14.82
CA LEU A 8 -1.50 -41.28 -16.03
C LEU A 8 -1.40 -40.21 -17.16
N SER A 9 -0.29 -39.97 -17.91
CA SER A 9 1.09 -40.52 -17.98
C SER A 9 1.95 -39.81 -19.08
N ILE A 10 3.28 -39.75 -18.86
CA ILE A 10 4.44 -40.06 -19.76
C ILE A 10 4.66 -39.27 -21.09
N ALA A 11 5.88 -38.72 -21.27
CA ALA A 11 6.83 -39.08 -22.35
C ALA A 11 8.18 -38.31 -22.26
N ALA A 12 9.27 -39.04 -22.53
CA ALA A 12 10.68 -38.62 -22.53
C ALA A 12 11.30 -38.82 -23.92
N LEU A 13 12.39 -38.11 -24.29
CA LEU A 13 13.44 -38.49 -25.28
C LEU A 13 14.49 -37.32 -25.38
N LEU A 14 15.78 -37.44 -25.01
CA LEU A 14 16.97 -38.13 -25.59
C LEU A 14 17.59 -37.46 -26.84
N ALA A 15 18.87 -37.03 -26.76
CA ALA A 15 19.93 -37.32 -27.74
C ALA A 15 21.33 -36.83 -27.28
N LEU A 16 22.34 -37.67 -27.54
CA LEU A 16 23.78 -37.54 -27.24
C LEU A 16 24.57 -36.99 -28.45
N GLY A 17 25.80 -36.51 -28.20
CA GLY A 17 26.83 -36.36 -29.24
C GLY A 17 28.24 -36.25 -28.65
N THR A 18 29.08 -37.23 -28.93
CA THR A 18 30.52 -37.32 -28.59
C THR A 18 31.36 -37.29 -29.87
N THR A 19 32.49 -36.58 -29.90
CA THR A 19 33.63 -36.95 -30.77
C THR A 19 34.98 -36.58 -30.14
N VAL A 20 35.86 -37.57 -30.16
CA VAL A 20 37.27 -37.63 -29.77
C VAL A 20 38.16 -37.19 -30.95
N GLY A 21 39.35 -36.64 -30.66
CA GLY A 21 40.45 -36.53 -31.61
C GLY A 21 41.77 -36.23 -30.87
N ALA A 22 42.63 -37.24 -30.77
CA ALA A 22 44.00 -37.15 -30.27
C ALA A 22 44.96 -37.31 -31.46
N GLN A 23 46.02 -36.48 -31.54
CA GLN A 23 47.21 -36.81 -32.33
C GLN A 23 48.44 -36.07 -31.81
N GLU A 24 49.49 -36.85 -31.59
CA GLU A 24 50.81 -36.50 -31.08
C GLU A 24 51.75 -36.17 -32.25
N ALA A 25 52.53 -35.10 -32.14
CA ALA A 25 53.66 -34.83 -33.04
C ALA A 25 54.76 -34.03 -32.32
N GLU A 26 55.98 -34.40 -32.65
CA GLU A 26 57.26 -34.24 -31.98
C GLU A 26 57.88 -32.82 -32.08
N ALA A 27 58.71 -32.45 -31.10
CA ALA A 27 59.45 -31.18 -30.98
C ALA A 27 60.62 -31.08 -32.00
N PRO A 28 61.26 -29.90 -32.26
CA PRO A 28 62.07 -29.20 -31.25
C PRO A 28 62.24 -27.65 -31.37
N ALA A 29 62.80 -27.11 -30.27
CA ALA A 29 63.74 -25.99 -30.14
C ALA A 29 63.29 -24.50 -30.30
N GLU A 30 63.26 -23.84 -29.13
CA GLU A 30 64.03 -22.63 -28.78
C GLU A 30 63.78 -21.32 -29.55
N THR A 31 63.18 -20.34 -28.87
CA THR A 31 63.73 -19.00 -28.56
C THR A 31 62.68 -18.22 -27.75
N ALA A 32 63.00 -17.80 -26.52
CA ALA A 32 62.18 -16.90 -25.69
C ALA A 32 62.17 -15.48 -26.31
N PRO A 33 61.13 -14.64 -26.13
CA PRO A 33 61.00 -13.91 -24.85
C PRO A 33 59.58 -13.46 -24.44
N SER A 34 59.53 -12.93 -23.22
CA SER A 34 58.60 -11.94 -22.66
C SER A 34 57.21 -12.36 -22.17
N THR A 35 57.18 -12.54 -20.84
CA THR A 35 56.04 -12.63 -19.93
C THR A 35 55.31 -11.28 -19.77
N GLU A 36 54.76 -10.70 -20.84
CA GLU A 36 54.08 -9.39 -20.76
C GLU A 36 52.91 -9.24 -21.74
N GLN A 37 52.09 -10.28 -21.92
CA GLN A 37 50.88 -10.18 -22.75
C GLN A 37 49.87 -11.26 -22.36
N THR A 38 49.29 -11.17 -21.16
CA THR A 38 48.10 -11.98 -20.82
C THR A 38 47.08 -11.24 -19.95
N GLU A 39 47.37 -10.05 -19.42
CA GLU A 39 46.42 -9.38 -18.52
C GLU A 39 45.38 -8.46 -19.19
N GLN A 40 45.42 -8.25 -20.51
CA GLN A 40 44.49 -7.32 -21.18
C GLN A 40 43.36 -7.98 -22.00
N ALA A 41 43.27 -9.31 -22.07
CA ALA A 41 42.23 -9.97 -22.86
C ALA A 41 40.98 -10.40 -22.05
N GLU A 42 41.02 -10.41 -20.71
CA GLU A 42 39.92 -10.93 -19.89
C GLU A 42 38.93 -9.86 -19.38
N GLN A 43 39.21 -8.57 -19.55
CA GLN A 43 38.34 -7.51 -19.04
C GLN A 43 37.34 -6.92 -20.05
N GLU A 44 37.47 -7.18 -21.36
CA GLU A 44 36.51 -6.69 -22.36
C GLU A 44 35.36 -7.67 -22.67
N THR A 45 35.52 -8.98 -22.44
CA THR A 45 34.49 -9.96 -22.79
C THR A 45 33.37 -10.07 -21.75
N GLY A 46 33.57 -9.55 -20.54
CA GLY A 46 32.56 -9.57 -19.46
C GLY A 46 31.49 -8.46 -19.57
N ASN A 47 31.75 -7.40 -20.33
CA ASN A 47 30.91 -6.20 -20.34
C ASN A 47 29.88 -6.20 -21.50
N ALA A 48 30.17 -6.88 -22.62
CA ALA A 48 29.26 -6.91 -23.78
C ALA A 48 27.95 -7.68 -23.52
N LEU A 49 27.97 -8.70 -22.66
CA LEU A 49 26.77 -9.50 -22.32
C LEU A 49 25.83 -8.80 -21.32
N ALA A 50 26.32 -7.78 -20.59
CA ALA A 50 25.54 -7.03 -19.61
C ALA A 50 24.93 -5.74 -20.19
N GLN A 51 25.41 -5.29 -21.36
CA GLN A 51 24.89 -4.10 -22.03
C GLN A 51 23.48 -4.36 -22.56
N GLY A 52 22.49 -3.82 -21.84
CA GLY A 52 21.06 -3.93 -22.18
C GLY A 52 20.27 -4.87 -21.28
N LEU A 53 20.90 -5.50 -20.29
CA LEU A 53 20.19 -6.21 -19.24
C LEU A 53 19.76 -5.22 -18.16
N ASP A 54 18.45 -5.19 -17.86
CA ASP A 54 17.90 -4.41 -16.76
C ASP A 54 18.35 -5.05 -15.44
N THR A 55 19.27 -4.40 -14.73
CA THR A 55 19.78 -4.87 -13.43
C THR A 55 18.83 -4.54 -12.27
N GLY A 56 17.63 -4.07 -12.56
CA GLY A 56 16.70 -3.55 -11.59
C GLY A 56 17.08 -2.15 -11.14
N ARG A 57 16.08 -1.43 -10.66
CA ARG A 57 16.25 -0.20 -9.90
C ARG A 57 15.73 -0.46 -8.50
N GLU A 58 16.31 0.23 -7.53
CA GLU A 58 15.73 0.28 -6.19
C GLU A 58 14.30 0.83 -6.31
N VAL A 59 13.33 0.06 -5.80
CA VAL A 59 11.95 0.52 -5.70
C VAL A 59 11.95 1.58 -4.60
N GLN A 60 11.71 2.84 -4.97
CA GLN A 60 11.40 3.86 -3.98
C GLN A 60 10.10 3.43 -3.28
N GLU A 61 10.22 3.09 -1.99
CA GLU A 61 9.08 2.74 -1.16
C GLU A 61 8.04 3.85 -1.20
N ASP A 62 6.78 3.48 -0.93
CA ASP A 62 5.74 4.46 -0.70
C ASP A 62 6.24 5.46 0.36
N GLY A 63 6.03 6.76 0.09
CA GLY A 63 6.57 7.82 0.93
C GLY A 63 5.97 7.86 2.33
N SER A 64 5.09 6.94 2.71
CA SER A 64 4.43 6.87 4.00
C SER A 64 4.89 5.70 4.86
N TYR A 65 4.77 5.85 6.17
CA TYR A 65 5.10 4.80 7.14
C TYR A 65 4.25 4.94 8.40
N ILE A 66 4.08 3.84 9.15
CA ILE A 66 3.42 3.86 10.45
C ILE A 66 4.46 4.24 11.51
N LYS A 67 4.27 5.42 12.12
CA LYS A 67 5.15 5.93 13.17
C LYS A 67 4.81 5.35 14.54
N GLU A 68 3.53 5.22 14.84
CA GLU A 68 3.02 4.77 16.14
C GLU A 68 1.63 4.14 15.99
N SER A 69 1.21 3.33 16.95
CA SER A 69 -0.14 2.74 17.02
C SER A 69 -0.77 2.99 18.39
N PHE A 70 -2.05 3.34 18.38
CA PHE A 70 -2.88 3.65 19.53
C PHE A 70 -4.12 2.76 19.47
N ASP A 71 -4.07 1.60 20.13
CA ASP A 71 -5.09 0.55 20.01
C ASP A 71 -5.42 0.25 18.54
N ASP A 72 -6.62 0.61 18.08
CA ASP A 72 -7.10 0.35 16.72
C ASP A 72 -6.72 1.46 15.72
N TRP A 73 -6.13 2.56 16.18
CA TRP A 73 -5.68 3.67 15.32
C TRP A 73 -4.17 3.65 15.11
N GLN A 74 -3.73 4.12 13.95
CA GLN A 74 -2.32 4.25 13.61
C GLN A 74 -1.98 5.69 13.24
N LEU A 75 -0.77 6.13 13.56
CA LEU A 75 -0.22 7.39 13.09
C LEU A 75 0.59 7.14 11.82
N LYS A 76 0.01 7.47 10.67
CA LYS A 76 0.61 7.31 9.35
C LYS A 76 1.25 8.63 8.92
N CYS A 77 2.59 8.65 8.85
CA CYS A 77 3.37 9.82 8.47
C CYS A 77 3.85 9.73 7.03
N PHE A 78 4.01 10.88 6.38
CA PHE A 78 4.53 11.00 5.03
C PHE A 78 5.89 11.69 5.07
N ARG A 79 6.91 11.00 4.57
CA ARG A 79 8.28 11.48 4.48
C ARG A 79 8.33 12.72 3.60
N ASN A 80 8.96 13.77 4.12
CA ASN A 80 9.23 14.97 3.34
C ASN A 80 10.46 14.78 2.45
N GLN A 81 10.50 15.53 1.35
CA GLN A 81 11.64 15.51 0.43
C GLN A 81 12.85 16.29 0.97
N THR A 82 12.65 17.08 2.03
CA THR A 82 13.67 17.92 2.66
C THR A 82 13.67 17.67 4.17
N GLU A 83 14.84 17.41 4.76
CA GLU A 83 14.98 17.06 6.20
C GLU A 83 14.51 18.18 7.16
N ASP A 84 14.48 19.44 6.70
CA ASP A 84 14.13 20.59 7.53
C ASP A 84 12.62 20.84 7.71
N THR A 85 11.75 20.11 7.00
CA THR A 85 10.30 20.26 7.14
C THR A 85 9.75 19.14 8.04
N PRO A 86 8.94 19.45 9.07
CA PRO A 86 8.27 18.43 9.87
C PRO A 86 7.36 17.55 9.00
N GLU A 87 7.49 16.23 9.14
CA GLU A 87 6.63 15.27 8.44
C GLU A 87 5.16 15.45 8.82
N LEU A 88 4.28 15.31 7.84
CA LEU A 88 2.85 15.33 8.07
C LEU A 88 2.36 13.93 8.45
N CYS A 89 1.71 13.84 9.59
CA CYS A 89 1.18 12.61 10.14
C CYS A 89 -0.34 12.72 10.31
N GLN A 90 -1.08 11.78 9.73
CA GLN A 90 -2.52 11.61 9.98
C GLN A 90 -2.76 10.44 10.91
N MET A 91 -3.81 10.52 11.71
CA MET A 91 -4.38 9.32 12.29
C MET A 91 -5.14 8.55 11.22
N TYR A 92 -5.05 7.23 11.25
CA TYR A 92 -5.54 6.33 10.22
C TYR A 92 -6.10 5.05 10.86
N GLN A 93 -7.19 4.53 10.31
CA GLN A 93 -7.70 3.20 10.60
C GLN A 93 -8.13 2.53 9.29
N LEU A 94 -7.66 1.30 9.08
CA LEU A 94 -8.18 0.41 8.05
C LEU A 94 -9.42 -0.29 8.61
N LEU A 95 -10.57 -0.04 7.99
CA LEU A 95 -11.84 -0.60 8.41
C LEU A 95 -12.06 -1.93 7.73
N THR A 96 -12.39 -2.94 8.52
CA THR A 96 -12.64 -4.31 8.04
C THR A 96 -14.08 -4.69 8.30
N GLU A 97 -14.61 -5.59 7.47
CA GLU A 97 -15.88 -6.24 7.75
C GLU A 97 -15.70 -7.43 8.70
N SER A 98 -16.80 -8.11 9.04
CA SER A 98 -16.81 -9.18 10.04
C SER A 98 -15.85 -10.33 9.74
N GLU A 99 -15.58 -10.61 8.47
CA GLU A 99 -14.64 -11.66 8.06
C GLU A 99 -13.18 -11.18 8.04
N GLY A 100 -12.91 -9.92 8.42
CA GLY A 100 -11.58 -9.32 8.48
C GLY A 100 -11.10 -8.74 7.14
N ASN A 101 -11.93 -8.77 6.11
CA ASN A 101 -11.60 -8.20 4.80
C ASN A 101 -11.61 -6.66 4.87
N PRO A 102 -10.57 -5.96 4.35
CA PRO A 102 -10.57 -4.51 4.27
C PRO A 102 -11.71 -3.98 3.39
N VAL A 103 -12.45 -2.98 3.88
CA VAL A 103 -13.58 -2.38 3.18
C VAL A 103 -13.44 -0.88 3.00
N ALA A 104 -12.89 -0.17 3.98
CA ALA A 104 -12.77 1.28 3.88
C ALA A 104 -11.57 1.79 4.68
N GLU A 105 -11.18 3.03 4.45
CA GLU A 105 -10.16 3.71 5.23
C GLU A 105 -10.73 4.98 5.84
N PHE A 106 -10.38 5.25 7.10
CA PHE A 106 -10.73 6.47 7.78
C PHE A 106 -9.47 7.17 8.29
N SER A 107 -9.20 8.38 7.79
CA SER A 107 -8.06 9.16 8.22
C SER A 107 -8.41 10.59 8.58
N LEU A 108 -7.64 11.20 9.48
CA LEU A 108 -7.85 12.56 9.94
C LEU A 108 -6.55 13.34 10.18
N TYR A 109 -6.62 14.62 9.88
CA TYR A 109 -5.70 15.65 10.38
C TYR A 109 -6.44 16.63 11.30
N LYS A 110 -5.72 17.25 12.24
CA LYS A 110 -6.23 18.44 12.93
C LYS A 110 -6.16 19.63 11.97
N LEU A 111 -7.09 20.57 12.11
CA LEU A 111 -7.10 21.82 11.34
C LEU A 111 -7.01 23.01 12.27
N GLY A 112 -5.99 23.84 12.06
CA GLY A 112 -5.85 25.16 12.67
C GLY A 112 -6.45 26.23 11.76
N ASN A 113 -6.97 27.31 12.33
CA ASN A 113 -7.49 28.49 11.59
C ASN A 113 -8.63 28.20 10.58
N ALA A 114 -9.34 27.07 10.70
CA ALA A 114 -10.41 26.65 9.77
C ALA A 114 -11.84 26.99 10.26
N GLY A 115 -12.00 28.14 10.91
CA GLY A 115 -13.30 28.58 11.45
C GLY A 115 -13.82 27.67 12.56
N ASN A 116 -15.01 27.10 12.39
CA ASN A 116 -15.60 26.15 13.36
C ASN A 116 -15.23 24.68 13.10
N VAL A 117 -14.47 24.40 12.04
CA VAL A 117 -13.97 23.07 11.72
C VAL A 117 -12.59 22.93 12.36
N VAL A 118 -12.41 21.90 13.18
CA VAL A 118 -11.17 21.64 13.95
C VAL A 118 -10.43 20.41 13.47
N ALA A 119 -11.05 19.59 12.61
CA ALA A 119 -10.41 18.45 11.99
C ALA A 119 -10.94 18.17 10.59
N GLY A 120 -10.04 17.72 9.73
CA GLY A 120 -10.31 17.30 8.36
C GLY A 120 -10.19 15.79 8.26
N ALA A 121 -11.31 15.14 8.00
CA ALA A 121 -11.45 13.71 7.87
C ALA A 121 -11.56 13.29 6.40
N THR A 122 -10.98 12.15 6.04
CA THR A 122 -11.20 11.50 4.75
C THR A 122 -11.73 10.09 4.98
N LEU A 123 -12.86 9.77 4.35
CA LEU A 123 -13.33 8.41 4.21
C LEU A 123 -13.10 7.95 2.78
N ALA A 124 -12.32 6.89 2.61
CA ALA A 124 -12.18 6.19 1.33
C ALA A 124 -13.00 4.90 1.38
N VAL A 125 -14.01 4.80 0.51
CA VAL A 125 -14.93 3.65 0.44
C VAL A 125 -14.82 2.92 -0.89
N PRO A 126 -15.31 1.68 -1.01
CA PRO A 126 -15.17 0.90 -2.24
C PRO A 126 -15.82 1.56 -3.45
N LEU A 127 -15.28 1.22 -4.62
CA LEU A 127 -15.93 1.46 -5.90
C LEU A 127 -17.29 0.75 -5.97
N GLY A 128 -18.18 1.27 -6.83
CA GLY A 128 -19.55 0.76 -6.92
C GLY A 128 -20.46 1.26 -5.78
N THR A 129 -20.01 2.25 -5.00
CA THR A 129 -20.85 3.03 -4.09
C THR A 129 -21.76 4.00 -4.85
N LEU A 130 -23.02 4.11 -4.44
CA LEU A 130 -24.01 5.01 -5.00
C LEU A 130 -23.79 6.44 -4.48
N LEU A 131 -23.24 7.31 -5.33
CA LEU A 131 -22.80 8.64 -4.90
C LEU A 131 -23.96 9.55 -4.45
N SER A 132 -25.15 9.39 -5.02
CA SER A 132 -26.33 10.20 -4.70
C SER A 132 -26.88 9.96 -3.29
N GLU A 133 -26.54 8.83 -2.67
CA GLU A 133 -26.96 8.50 -1.30
C GLU A 133 -25.98 9.00 -0.23
N GLU A 134 -24.86 9.60 -0.67
CA GLU A 134 -23.80 10.13 0.18
C GLU A 134 -23.19 9.06 1.12
N VAL A 135 -22.21 9.44 1.94
CA VAL A 135 -21.77 8.62 3.08
C VAL A 135 -22.39 9.14 4.35
N LYS A 136 -22.88 8.24 5.20
CA LYS A 136 -23.45 8.62 6.50
C LYS A 136 -22.53 8.17 7.63
N LEU A 137 -22.21 9.08 8.54
CA LEU A 137 -21.39 8.82 9.73
C LEU A 137 -22.23 9.04 10.99
N SER A 138 -22.17 8.10 11.92
CA SER A 138 -22.79 8.21 13.25
C SER A 138 -21.82 7.71 14.32
N VAL A 139 -22.00 8.16 15.57
CA VAL A 139 -21.22 7.70 16.72
C VAL A 139 -22.19 7.05 17.71
N ASP A 140 -21.90 5.82 18.12
CA ASP A 140 -22.67 5.03 19.09
C ASP A 140 -24.18 4.97 18.82
N GLY A 141 -24.58 4.89 17.54
CA GLY A 141 -26.00 4.87 17.15
C GLY A 141 -26.73 6.21 17.30
N GLY A 142 -26.00 7.29 17.58
CA GLY A 142 -26.51 8.65 17.56
C GLY A 142 -26.95 9.11 16.17
N LYS A 143 -27.45 10.35 16.08
CA LYS A 143 -27.95 10.91 14.82
C LYS A 143 -26.83 10.95 13.77
N ALA A 144 -27.06 10.26 12.66
CA ALA A 144 -26.14 10.25 11.54
C ALA A 144 -26.08 11.62 10.84
N LYS A 145 -24.89 11.98 10.35
CA LYS A 145 -24.65 13.10 9.44
C LYS A 145 -24.27 12.57 8.06
N SER A 146 -24.71 13.27 7.03
CA SER A 146 -24.52 12.91 5.63
C SER A 146 -23.41 13.77 5.02
N TYR A 147 -22.54 13.16 4.22
CA TYR A 147 -21.41 13.82 3.59
C TYR A 147 -21.31 13.40 2.12
N ALA A 148 -21.32 14.38 1.22
CA ALA A 148 -21.16 14.11 -0.20
C ALA A 148 -19.77 13.54 -0.52
N TYR A 149 -19.74 12.60 -1.47
CA TYR A 149 -18.49 12.17 -2.08
C TYR A 149 -17.91 13.32 -2.91
N SER A 150 -16.62 13.56 -2.77
CA SER A 150 -15.91 14.62 -3.49
C SER A 150 -15.41 14.14 -4.85
N PHE A 151 -14.87 12.93 -4.93
CA PHE A 151 -14.34 12.32 -6.15
C PHE A 151 -14.14 10.81 -5.97
N CYS A 152 -13.88 10.09 -7.06
CA CYS A 152 -13.44 8.69 -7.03
C CYS A 152 -12.17 8.51 -7.86
N THR A 153 -11.34 7.54 -7.48
CA THR A 153 -10.16 7.08 -8.22
C THR A 153 -10.18 5.54 -8.28
N MET A 154 -9.17 4.91 -8.87
CA MET A 154 -9.02 3.46 -8.79
C MET A 154 -8.90 2.93 -7.36
N GLY A 155 -8.52 3.77 -6.39
CA GLY A 155 -8.43 3.42 -4.98
C GLY A 155 -9.74 3.51 -4.20
N GLY A 156 -10.83 3.98 -4.81
CA GLY A 156 -12.14 4.11 -4.15
C GLY A 156 -12.80 5.47 -4.36
N CYS A 157 -13.91 5.69 -3.65
CA CYS A 157 -14.63 6.95 -3.61
C CYS A 157 -14.36 7.67 -2.30
N PHE A 158 -14.07 8.98 -2.37
CA PHE A 158 -13.56 9.75 -1.25
C PHE A 158 -14.57 10.79 -0.80
N ALA A 159 -14.91 10.80 0.48
CA ALA A 159 -15.64 11.89 1.12
C ALA A 159 -14.68 12.71 1.99
N ARG A 160 -14.70 14.04 1.83
CA ARG A 160 -13.94 14.98 2.65
C ARG A 160 -14.86 15.59 3.69
N ILE A 161 -14.57 15.31 4.96
CA ILE A 161 -15.44 15.60 6.09
C ILE A 161 -14.79 16.69 6.93
N GLY A 162 -15.51 17.78 7.17
CA GLY A 162 -15.16 18.76 8.20
C GLY A 162 -15.82 18.39 9.52
N LEU A 163 -15.01 18.19 10.57
CA LEU A 163 -15.49 17.93 11.92
C LEU A 163 -15.35 19.19 12.79
N THR A 164 -16.44 19.56 13.44
CA THR A 164 -16.49 20.60 14.47
C THR A 164 -16.03 20.08 15.81
N GLN A 165 -15.70 20.97 16.75
CA GLN A 165 -15.24 20.57 18.09
C GLN A 165 -16.21 19.61 18.80
N PRO A 166 -17.54 19.84 18.83
CA PRO A 166 -18.46 18.89 19.46
C PRO A 166 -18.47 17.49 18.82
N GLU A 167 -18.17 17.39 17.52
CA GLU A 167 -18.11 16.10 16.82
C GLU A 167 -16.82 15.36 17.14
N VAL A 168 -15.68 16.06 17.17
CA VAL A 168 -14.42 15.48 17.64
C VAL A 168 -14.57 15.03 19.08
N ASP A 169 -15.21 15.82 19.95
CA ASP A 169 -15.45 15.44 21.33
C ASP A 169 -16.39 14.23 21.46
N ALA A 170 -17.35 14.08 20.55
CA ALA A 170 -18.20 12.90 20.48
C ALA A 170 -17.41 11.66 20.07
N LEU A 171 -16.51 11.77 19.08
CA LEU A 171 -15.59 10.68 18.69
C LEU A 171 -14.63 10.31 19.81
N LYS A 172 -14.08 11.30 20.54
CA LYS A 172 -13.18 11.07 21.68
C LYS A 172 -13.84 10.31 22.84
N ARG A 173 -15.14 10.55 23.08
CA ARG A 173 -15.91 9.88 24.14
C ARG A 173 -16.58 8.59 23.69
N GLY A 174 -16.72 8.41 22.38
CA GLY A 174 -17.50 7.31 21.82
C GLY A 174 -16.75 5.98 21.86
N VAL A 175 -17.48 4.91 21.61
CA VAL A 175 -16.90 3.55 21.50
C VAL A 175 -16.72 3.17 20.05
N LYS A 176 -17.68 3.54 19.19
CA LYS A 176 -17.71 3.14 17.80
C LYS A 176 -18.32 4.21 16.90
N ALA A 177 -17.68 4.46 15.77
CA ALA A 177 -18.31 5.17 14.67
C ALA A 177 -18.86 4.17 13.64
N THR A 178 -20.06 4.41 13.13
CA THR A 178 -20.64 3.59 12.05
C THR A 178 -20.73 4.44 10.79
N ILE A 179 -20.09 3.93 9.74
CA ILE A 179 -20.09 4.46 8.39
C ILE A 179 -21.07 3.65 7.56
N GLN A 180 -22.02 4.32 6.94
CA GLN A 180 -23.04 3.68 6.11
C GLN A 180 -22.89 4.14 4.66
N ILE A 181 -22.83 3.17 3.76
CA ILE A 181 -22.80 3.35 2.31
C ILE A 181 -23.95 2.59 1.65
N VAL A 182 -24.27 2.96 0.42
CA VAL A 182 -25.27 2.29 -0.42
C VAL A 182 -24.59 1.76 -1.68
N PRO A 183 -24.68 0.46 -2.02
CA PRO A 183 -24.15 -0.04 -3.28
C PRO A 183 -24.96 0.47 -4.48
N ALA A 184 -24.29 0.90 -5.55
CA ALA A 184 -24.94 1.37 -6.78
C ALA A 184 -25.75 0.28 -7.48
N GLN A 185 -25.31 -0.97 -7.37
CA GLN A 185 -25.99 -2.13 -7.96
C GLN A 185 -27.17 -2.64 -7.11
N ALA A 186 -27.29 -2.18 -5.86
CA ALA A 186 -28.37 -2.53 -4.94
C ALA A 186 -28.81 -1.29 -4.14
N PRO A 187 -29.48 -0.31 -4.77
CA PRO A 187 -29.84 0.97 -4.13
C PRO A 187 -30.81 0.84 -2.94
N ASP A 188 -31.46 -0.30 -2.81
CA ASP A 188 -32.35 -0.67 -1.71
C ASP A 188 -31.61 -1.25 -0.50
N GLN A 189 -30.30 -1.51 -0.61
CA GLN A 189 -29.48 -2.08 0.44
C GLN A 189 -28.53 -1.05 1.06
N THR A 190 -28.25 -1.23 2.35
CA THR A 190 -27.26 -0.42 3.07
C THR A 190 -26.18 -1.31 3.67
N VAL A 191 -24.93 -0.92 3.49
CA VAL A 191 -23.79 -1.56 4.16
C VAL A 191 -23.36 -0.67 5.32
N ARG A 192 -23.16 -1.27 6.50
CA ARG A 192 -22.66 -0.59 7.69
C ARG A 192 -21.27 -1.12 8.01
N ILE A 193 -20.31 -0.21 8.10
CA ILE A 193 -18.92 -0.45 8.38
C ILE A 193 -18.62 0.22 9.70
N ASP A 194 -18.13 -0.55 10.65
CA ASP A 194 -17.79 -0.03 11.97
C ASP A 194 -16.32 0.38 12.01
N ALA A 195 -16.07 1.55 12.60
CA ALA A 195 -14.75 2.03 12.96
C ALA A 195 -14.65 2.08 14.49
N SER A 196 -13.63 1.42 15.04
CA SER A 196 -13.38 1.46 16.48
C SER A 196 -12.91 2.84 16.90
N LEU A 197 -13.35 3.31 18.07
CA LEU A 197 -12.86 4.56 18.66
C LEU A 197 -11.86 4.31 19.81
N ALA A 198 -11.50 3.04 20.06
CA ALA A 198 -10.41 2.69 20.97
C ALA A 198 -9.10 3.30 20.46
N GLY A 199 -8.43 4.13 21.27
CA GLY A 199 -7.22 4.85 20.89
C GLY A 199 -7.43 6.14 20.09
N PHE A 200 -8.68 6.50 19.73
CA PHE A 200 -8.98 7.70 18.92
C PHE A 200 -8.38 8.97 19.52
N THR A 201 -8.56 9.19 20.82
CA THR A 201 -8.10 10.42 21.50
C THR A 201 -6.59 10.56 21.43
N ALA A 202 -5.83 9.49 21.73
CA ALA A 202 -4.38 9.51 21.68
C ALA A 202 -3.86 9.74 20.25
N ALA A 203 -4.45 9.06 19.27
CA ALA A 203 -4.11 9.23 17.87
C ALA A 203 -4.42 10.64 17.35
N TYR A 204 -5.57 11.20 17.72
CA TYR A 204 -5.96 12.56 17.37
C TYR A 204 -5.00 13.61 17.95
N ASP A 205 -4.62 13.45 19.21
CA ASP A 205 -3.71 14.37 19.88
C ASP A 205 -2.30 14.31 19.25
N ALA A 206 -1.86 13.12 18.82
CA ALA A 206 -0.59 12.89 18.12
C ALA A 206 -0.57 13.30 16.63
N ALA A 207 -1.73 13.42 15.98
CA ALA A 207 -1.82 13.82 14.58
C ALA A 207 -1.24 15.22 14.33
N SER A 208 -0.77 15.47 13.12
CA SER A 208 -0.34 16.81 12.70
C SER A 208 -1.53 17.77 12.61
N GLU A 209 -1.26 19.04 12.91
CA GLU A 209 -2.18 20.13 12.64
C GLU A 209 -1.82 20.80 11.32
N LEU A 210 -2.80 20.92 10.43
CA LEU A 210 -2.67 21.70 9.19
C LEU A 210 -3.24 23.08 9.45
N SER A 211 -2.39 24.09 9.39
CA SER A 211 -2.76 25.51 9.46
C SER A 211 -2.53 26.16 8.11
N ASN A 212 -3.51 26.94 7.64
CA ASN A 212 -3.34 27.84 6.51
C ASN A 212 -2.81 29.21 6.95
#